data_AF-A0A8J7WUT8-F1
#
_entry.id   AF-A0A8J7WUT8-F1
#
_cell.length_a   1.000
_cell.length_b   1.000
_cell.length_c   1.000
_cell.angle_alpha   90.00
_cell.angle_beta   90.00
_cell.angle_gamma   90.00
#
_symmetry.space_group_name_H-M   'P 1'
#
loop_
_entity.id
_entity.type
_entity.pdbx_description
1 polymer ?
#
loop_
_entity_poly.entity_id
_entity_poly.type
_entity_poly.pdbx_seq_one_letter_code
_entity_poly.pdbx_strand_id
1 'polypeptide(L)'
;MRFTRTRRVVAVAAAAGAIGVGFAASAQAAEGTWTVTNTRGCVALEKIELIGGHDYMAEDPIADDGSCAYGIWNNNTGEWAASNFPTTSPSQSQWVWDGPGESLTVCVYATYTGYWVCGPSN
;
A
#
# COMPACT_ATOMS: atom_id res chain seq x y z
N MET A 1 -9.68 -79.65 -12.64
CA MET A 1 -8.58 -79.02 -13.38
C MET A 1 -7.98 -77.90 -12.54
N ARG A 2 -6.64 -77.90 -12.40
CA ARG A 2 -5.68 -76.82 -12.08
C ARG A 2 -5.93 -75.80 -10.93
N PHE A 3 -4.90 -75.74 -10.05
CA PHE A 3 -4.53 -74.71 -9.09
C PHE A 3 -4.56 -73.27 -9.64
N THR A 4 -4.77 -72.25 -8.78
CA THR A 4 -3.73 -71.27 -8.37
C THR A 4 -4.26 -70.34 -7.25
N ARG A 5 -3.52 -70.26 -6.14
CA ARG A 5 -3.65 -69.28 -5.05
C ARG A 5 -3.18 -67.91 -5.53
N THR A 6 -3.86 -66.84 -5.13
CA THR A 6 -3.18 -65.54 -4.92
C THR A 6 -3.80 -64.80 -3.73
N ARG A 7 -3.09 -64.82 -2.60
CA ARG A 7 -3.29 -63.89 -1.49
C ARG A 7 -2.97 -62.48 -1.99
N ARG A 8 -3.82 -61.49 -1.72
CA ARG A 8 -3.42 -60.09 -1.79
C ARG A 8 -3.41 -59.49 -0.40
N VAL A 9 -2.26 -58.92 -0.10
CA VAL A 9 -1.76 -58.42 1.17
C VAL A 9 -2.36 -57.03 1.44
N VAL A 10 -2.51 -56.75 2.73
CA VAL A 10 -2.91 -55.49 3.37
C VAL A 10 -2.03 -54.31 2.94
N ALA A 11 -2.61 -53.11 2.83
CA ALA A 11 -1.90 -51.86 3.08
C ALA A 11 -2.86 -50.84 3.72
N VAL A 12 -2.74 -50.69 5.04
CA VAL A 12 -3.15 -49.49 5.78
C VAL A 12 -2.07 -48.45 5.53
N ALA A 13 -2.43 -47.27 5.03
CA ALA A 13 -1.56 -46.11 5.03
C ALA A 13 -2.34 -44.92 5.61
N ALA A 14 -2.07 -44.64 6.87
CA ALA A 14 -2.34 -43.36 7.53
C ALA A 14 -1.28 -42.35 7.08
N ALA A 15 -1.69 -41.16 6.66
CA ALA A 15 -0.87 -39.94 6.61
C ALA A 15 -1.76 -38.80 6.08
N ALA A 16 -1.68 -37.55 6.48
CA ALA A 16 -1.09 -36.84 7.61
C ALA A 16 -1.68 -35.43 7.42
N GLY A 17 -2.12 -34.78 8.50
CA GLY A 17 -2.63 -33.42 8.42
C GLY A 17 -1.58 -32.51 7.80
N ALA A 18 -1.87 -31.98 6.62
CA ALA A 18 -1.12 -30.85 6.10
C ALA A 18 -1.53 -29.64 6.93
N ILE A 19 -0.75 -29.36 7.97
CA ILE A 19 -0.69 -28.02 8.54
C ILE A 19 -0.15 -27.17 7.40
N GLY A 20 -1.05 -26.51 6.68
CA GLY A 20 -0.69 -25.45 5.77
C GLY A 20 0.04 -24.41 6.60
N VAL A 21 1.37 -24.42 6.52
CA VAL A 21 2.19 -23.31 6.97
C VAL A 21 1.84 -22.19 6.01
N GLY A 22 0.83 -21.40 6.38
CA GLY A 22 0.55 -20.15 5.72
C GLY A 22 1.83 -19.35 5.80
N PHE A 23 2.49 -19.14 4.65
CA PHE A 23 3.53 -18.15 4.55
C PHE A 23 2.84 -16.84 4.94
N ALA A 24 3.11 -16.37 6.16
CA ALA A 24 2.89 -14.98 6.48
C ALA A 24 3.79 -14.23 5.51
N ALA A 25 3.20 -13.68 4.44
CA ALA A 25 3.89 -12.67 3.66
C ALA A 25 4.21 -11.57 4.67
N SER A 26 5.49 -11.47 5.05
CA SER A 26 5.97 -10.34 5.81
C SER A 26 5.53 -9.10 5.05
N ALA A 27 4.78 -8.19 5.69
CA ALA A 27 4.58 -6.85 5.17
C ALA A 27 5.98 -6.33 4.79
N GLN A 28 6.19 -6.15 3.49
CA GLN A 28 7.49 -5.75 2.99
C GLN A 28 7.57 -4.26 3.21
N ALA A 29 8.28 -3.91 4.28
CA ALA A 29 8.87 -2.61 4.49
C ALA A 29 9.43 -2.07 3.16
N ALA A 30 8.77 -1.07 2.57
CA ALA A 30 9.03 -0.58 1.23
C ALA A 30 9.36 0.91 1.27
N GLU A 31 10.60 1.24 0.92
CA GLU A 31 10.99 2.64 0.75
C GLU A 31 10.85 3.03 -0.73
N GLY A 32 10.39 4.26 -1.00
CA GLY A 32 10.19 4.69 -2.36
C GLY A 32 9.82 6.15 -2.52
N THR A 33 9.88 6.61 -3.76
CA THR A 33 9.46 7.96 -4.13
C THR A 33 8.79 7.94 -5.49
N TRP A 34 7.54 8.40 -5.57
CA TRP A 34 6.75 8.46 -6.79
C TRP A 34 6.26 9.86 -7.06
N THR A 35 6.28 10.29 -8.32
CA THR A 35 5.78 11.62 -8.68
C THR A 35 4.29 11.56 -8.99
N VAL A 36 3.50 12.36 -8.28
CA VAL A 36 2.08 12.58 -8.52
C VAL A 36 1.90 13.95 -9.18
N THR A 37 1.46 13.95 -10.43
CA THR A 37 1.30 15.16 -11.25
C THR A 37 -0.16 15.35 -11.60
N ASN A 38 -0.75 16.49 -11.21
CA ASN A 38 -2.07 16.90 -11.71
C ASN A 38 -1.90 17.87 -12.90
N THR A 39 -1.14 18.94 -12.70
CA THR A 39 -0.74 19.89 -13.74
C THR A 39 0.75 20.15 -13.65
N ARG A 40 1.32 20.91 -14.60
CA ARG A 40 2.72 21.38 -14.50
C ARG A 40 2.96 22.29 -13.28
N GLY A 41 1.91 22.90 -12.74
CA GLY A 41 1.96 23.79 -11.59
C GLY A 41 1.62 23.11 -10.26
N CYS A 42 1.09 21.89 -10.27
CA CYS A 42 0.73 21.14 -9.07
C CYS A 42 1.30 19.73 -9.16
N VAL A 43 2.46 19.53 -8.52
CA VAL A 43 3.21 18.27 -8.51
C VAL A 43 3.71 18.01 -7.09
N ALA A 44 3.51 16.80 -6.61
CA ALA A 44 4.08 16.33 -5.35
C ALA A 44 4.81 15.01 -5.54
N LEU A 45 5.74 14.71 -4.65
CA LEU A 45 6.29 13.38 -4.46
C LEU A 45 5.50 12.68 -3.35
N GLU A 46 5.11 11.45 -3.62
CA GLU A 46 4.80 10.46 -2.61
C GLU A 46 6.11 9.88 -2.11
N LYS A 47 6.38 10.01 -0.82
CA LYS A 47 7.57 9.46 -0.18
C LYS A 47 7.16 8.39 0.80
N ILE A 48 7.89 7.28 0.82
CA ILE A 48 7.69 6.20 1.77
C ILE A 48 9.05 5.87 2.40
N GLU A 49 9.10 5.91 3.72
CA GLU A 49 10.30 5.69 4.53
C GLU A 49 10.02 4.78 5.71
N LEU A 50 11.04 4.03 6.15
CA LEU A 50 10.95 3.18 7.32
C LEU A 50 11.32 3.93 8.59
N ILE A 51 10.33 4.13 9.47
CA ILE A 51 10.53 4.78 10.76
C ILE A 51 10.22 3.76 11.87
N GLY A 52 11.22 3.40 12.66
CA GLY A 52 11.04 2.44 13.76
C GLY A 52 10.63 1.03 13.32
N GLY A 53 10.93 0.64 12.07
CA GLY A 53 10.62 -0.68 11.52
C GLY A 53 9.25 -0.80 10.85
N HIS A 54 8.59 0.32 10.60
CA HIS A 54 7.29 0.39 9.93
C HIS A 54 7.31 1.42 8.82
N ASP A 55 6.45 1.22 7.82
CA ASP A 55 6.29 2.12 6.69
C ASP A 55 5.53 3.38 7.10
N TYR A 56 6.03 4.53 6.66
CA TYR A 56 5.37 5.81 6.79
C TYR A 56 5.36 6.51 5.45
N MET A 57 4.27 7.19 5.15
CA MET A 57 4.08 7.98 3.95
C MET A 57 4.11 9.48 4.26
N ALA A 58 4.70 10.28 3.37
CA ALA A 58 4.60 11.74 3.37
C ALA A 58 4.39 12.24 1.95
N GLU A 59 3.61 13.30 1.77
CA GLU A 59 3.60 14.07 0.53
C GLU A 59 4.59 15.24 0.60
N ASP A 60 5.31 15.44 -0.50
CA ASP A 60 6.31 16.50 -0.66
C ASP A 60 6.04 17.31 -1.93
N PRO A 61 5.32 18.45 -1.87
CA PRO A 61 5.10 19.31 -3.03
C PRO A 61 6.43 19.78 -3.64
N ILE A 62 6.62 19.52 -4.94
CA ILE A 62 7.83 19.92 -5.70
C ILE A 62 7.54 20.97 -6.77
N ALA A 63 6.27 21.21 -7.10
CA ALA A 63 5.82 22.34 -7.89
C ALA A 63 4.46 22.81 -7.37
N ASP A 64 4.35 24.11 -7.11
CA ASP A 64 3.14 24.77 -6.61
C ASP A 64 2.98 26.14 -7.30
N ASP A 65 1.85 26.38 -7.96
CA ASP A 65 1.51 27.64 -8.63
C ASP A 65 0.61 28.57 -7.79
N GLY A 66 0.40 28.24 -6.51
CA GLY A 66 -0.48 28.91 -5.56
C GLY A 66 -1.95 28.47 -5.64
N SER A 67 -2.30 27.55 -6.55
CA SER A 67 -3.67 27.08 -6.77
C SER A 67 -3.83 25.57 -6.57
N CYS A 68 -2.94 24.98 -5.78
CA CYS A 68 -2.85 23.54 -5.52
C CYS A 68 -3.31 23.16 -4.10
N ALA A 69 -3.71 21.92 -3.92
CA ALA A 69 -3.85 21.31 -2.60
C ALA A 69 -3.34 19.87 -2.62
N TYR A 70 -2.85 19.41 -1.48
CA TYR A 70 -2.16 18.13 -1.32
C TYR A 70 -2.66 17.42 -0.07
N GLY A 71 -2.53 16.10 -0.05
CA GLY A 71 -2.73 15.35 1.17
C GLY A 71 -2.66 13.85 0.93
N ILE A 72 -2.67 13.10 2.02
CA ILE A 72 -2.68 11.64 1.99
C ILE A 72 -4.11 11.16 2.23
N TRP A 73 -4.64 10.40 1.28
CA TRP A 73 -5.96 9.79 1.35
C TRP A 73 -5.85 8.36 1.88
N ASN A 74 -6.70 8.02 2.85
CA ASN A 74 -6.82 6.66 3.37
C ASN A 74 -7.89 5.90 2.57
N ASN A 75 -7.47 4.92 1.77
CA ASN A 75 -8.36 4.14 0.93
C ASN A 75 -9.20 3.13 1.72
N ASN A 76 -8.78 2.75 2.94
CA ASN A 76 -9.56 1.86 3.80
C ASN A 76 -10.79 2.57 4.38
N THR A 77 -10.64 3.82 4.82
CA THR A 77 -11.70 4.59 5.47
C THR A 77 -12.47 5.51 4.52
N GLY A 78 -11.85 5.90 3.40
CA GLY A 78 -12.42 6.92 2.51
C GLY A 78 -12.39 8.31 3.13
N GLU A 79 -11.35 8.60 3.91
CA GLU A 79 -11.14 9.89 4.58
C GLU A 79 -9.68 10.35 4.41
N TRP A 80 -9.40 11.62 4.72
CA TRP A 80 -8.04 12.12 4.78
C TRP A 80 -7.30 11.52 5.97
N ALA A 81 -6.06 11.08 5.76
CA ALA A 81 -5.29 10.36 6.76
C ALA A 81 -4.85 11.24 7.96
N ALA A 82 -4.94 12.56 7.84
CA ALA A 82 -4.69 13.51 8.91
C ALA A 82 -5.64 14.71 8.84
N SER A 83 -5.92 15.33 10.00
CA SER A 83 -6.86 16.45 10.11
C SER A 83 -6.40 17.74 9.45
N ASN A 84 -5.10 17.87 9.16
CA ASN A 84 -4.52 18.99 8.44
C ASN A 84 -4.58 18.80 6.91
N PHE A 85 -5.19 17.72 6.42
CA PHE A 85 -5.40 17.48 5.00
C PHE A 85 -6.85 17.77 4.55
N PRO A 86 -7.03 18.23 3.31
CA PRO A 86 -5.96 18.63 2.39
C PRO A 86 -5.31 19.95 2.83
N THR A 87 -4.03 20.12 2.51
CA THR A 87 -3.25 21.33 2.80
C THR A 87 -2.90 22.06 1.52
N THR A 88 -2.79 23.39 1.58
CA THR A 88 -2.24 24.23 0.50
C THR A 88 -0.80 24.65 0.79
N SER A 89 -0.16 24.02 1.77
CA SER A 89 1.24 24.28 2.10
C SER A 89 2.14 23.64 1.05
N PRO A 90 3.12 24.37 0.48
CA PRO A 90 4.09 23.83 -0.47
C PRO A 90 5.28 23.12 0.22
N SER A 91 5.13 22.77 1.49
CA SER A 91 6.15 22.08 2.29
C SER A 91 5.75 20.63 2.48
N GLN A 92 6.74 19.73 2.57
CA GLN A 92 6.51 18.35 2.97
C GLN A 92 5.64 18.27 4.24
N SER A 93 4.73 17.31 4.24
CA SER A 93 3.94 16.99 5.42
C SER A 93 4.71 16.23 6.48
N GLN A 94 4.02 16.02 7.60
CA GLN A 94 4.40 15.04 8.61
C GLN A 94 4.27 13.62 8.03
N TRP A 95 5.11 12.72 8.54
CA TRP A 95 4.99 11.29 8.26
C TRP A 95 3.71 10.71 8.84
N VAL A 96 2.93 10.05 8.00
CA VAL A 96 1.71 9.33 8.36
C VAL A 96 2.01 7.83 8.35
N TRP A 97 1.54 7.13 9.37
CA TRP A 97 1.71 5.68 9.47
C TRP A 97 1.02 4.96 8.30
N ASP A 98 1.78 4.15 7.57
CA ASP A 98 1.36 3.37 6.40
C ASP A 98 1.68 1.88 6.59
N GLY A 99 1.65 1.42 7.84
CA GLY A 99 2.02 0.07 8.21
C GLY A 99 0.92 -0.97 7.91
N PRO A 100 1.07 -2.20 8.43
CA PRO A 100 0.17 -3.30 8.11
C PRO A 100 -1.32 -2.98 8.31
N GLY A 101 -2.10 -3.11 7.23
CA GLY A 101 -3.55 -2.89 7.23
C GLY A 101 -3.98 -1.50 6.75
N GLU A 102 -3.04 -0.58 6.57
CA GLU A 102 -3.28 0.69 5.90
C GLU A 102 -3.11 0.54 4.38
N SER A 103 -3.78 1.42 3.66
CA SER A 103 -3.72 1.56 2.20
C SER A 103 -3.83 3.04 1.89
N LEU A 104 -2.69 3.70 1.78
CA LEU A 104 -2.59 5.16 1.63
C LEU A 104 -2.18 5.54 0.20
N THR A 105 -2.61 6.72 -0.23
CA THR A 105 -2.24 7.32 -1.51
C THR A 105 -2.01 8.81 -1.34
N VAL A 106 -0.97 9.37 -1.96
CA VAL A 106 -0.83 10.83 -2.06
C VAL A 106 -1.74 11.37 -3.17
N CYS A 107 -2.52 12.40 -2.86
CA CYS A 107 -3.42 13.05 -3.80
C CYS A 107 -3.05 14.53 -3.99
N VAL A 108 -3.12 14.98 -5.25
CA VAL A 108 -2.84 16.34 -5.68
C VAL A 108 -4.05 16.92 -6.38
N TYR A 109 -4.55 18.05 -5.90
CA TYR A 109 -5.60 18.86 -6.51
C TYR A 109 -5.01 20.07 -7.21
N ALA A 110 -5.55 20.41 -8.37
CA ALA A 110 -5.26 21.66 -9.05
C ALA A 110 -6.57 22.39 -9.35
N THR A 111 -6.71 23.63 -8.87
CA THR A 111 -7.92 24.45 -9.09
C THR A 111 -8.23 24.61 -10.59
N TYR A 112 -7.18 24.70 -11.42
CA TYR A 112 -7.31 24.77 -12.88
C TYR A 112 -8.07 23.57 -13.47
N THR A 113 -7.83 22.36 -12.96
CA THR A 113 -8.48 21.14 -13.45
C THR A 113 -9.78 20.84 -12.73
N GLY A 114 -9.89 21.26 -11.46
CA GLY A 114 -11.06 21.05 -10.63
C GLY A 114 -11.19 19.64 -10.05
N TYR A 115 -10.18 18.78 -10.15
CA TYR A 115 -10.22 17.40 -9.62
C TYR A 115 -8.91 16.96 -8.97
N TRP A 116 -8.96 15.84 -8.23
CA TRP A 116 -7.83 15.19 -7.58
C TRP A 116 -7.18 14.15 -8.50
N VAL A 117 -5.85 14.11 -8.53
CA VAL A 117 -5.06 13.00 -9.07
C VAL A 117 -4.34 12.35 -7.91
N CYS A 118 -4.52 11.05 -7.73
CA CYS A 118 -3.85 10.29 -6.69
C CYS A 118 -2.76 9.40 -7.30
N GLY A 119 -1.69 9.19 -6.53
CA GLY A 119 -0.60 8.27 -6.82
C GLY A 119 -1.02 6.80 -6.75
N PRO A 120 -0.05 5.88 -6.87
CA PRO A 120 -0.30 4.48 -6.57
C PRO A 120 -0.73 4.31 -5.11
N SER A 121 -1.53 3.29 -4.82
CA SER A 121 -1.73 2.89 -3.42
C SER A 121 -0.53 2.11 -2.96
N ASN A 122 -0.06 2.45 -1.76
CA ASN A 122 0.68 1.50 -0.93
C ASN A 122 -0.30 0.57 -0.22
#